data_AF-A0A5K1ECH2-F1
#
_entry.id   AF-A0A5K1ECH2-F1
#
_cell.length_a   1.000
_cell.length_b   1.000
_cell.length_c   1.000
_cell.angle_alpha   90.00
_cell.angle_beta   90.00
_cell.angle_gamma   90.00
#
_symmetry.space_group_name_H-M   'P 1'
#
loop_
_entity.id
_entity.type
_entity.pdbx_description
1 polymer ?
#
loop_
_entity_poly.entity_id
_entity_poly.type
_entity_poly.pdbx_seq_one_letter_code
_entity_poly.pdbx_strand_id
1 'polypeptide(L)'
;FISIDCGLTETPSYTNVESDNLTYVSDDGYVETGVNMPLLDPNAIDGKTNKVYKTVRSFPNATRSCYHLPATVGSKYLLRASFMYGNYDGLNSPPSFRLYLGVDLWDTVTLASATHAVRSELVTQAVASVLYVCLVRTGGGTPFISSLKLRPLPSTLYAPANSSIALTTFRRVDVGATKRI
;
A
#
# COMPACT_ATOMS: atom_id res chain seq x y z
N PHE A 1 -2.97 15.46 -1.10
CA PHE A 1 -2.48 14.10 -0.77
C PHE A 1 -3.62 13.11 -0.94
N ILE A 2 -3.36 11.80 -1.00
CA ILE A 2 -4.41 10.79 -1.22
C ILE A 2 -4.17 9.58 -0.31
N SER A 3 -5.22 9.08 0.35
CA SER A 3 -5.23 7.80 1.08
C SER A 3 -6.27 6.90 0.45
N ILE A 4 -5.87 5.70 0.04
CA ILE A 4 -6.72 4.76 -0.68
C ILE A 4 -6.89 3.53 0.20
N ASP A 5 -8.13 3.13 0.43
CA ASP A 5 -8.50 1.85 1.01
C ASP A 5 -8.84 0.89 -0.13
N CYS A 6 -8.01 -0.14 -0.31
CA CYS A 6 -8.07 -1.00 -1.48
C CYS A 6 -9.12 -2.10 -1.26
N GLY A 7 -10.08 -2.19 -2.17
CA GLY A 7 -11.21 -3.10 -2.04
C GLY A 7 -12.40 -2.56 -1.25
N LEU A 8 -12.40 -1.26 -0.90
CA LEU A 8 -13.54 -0.59 -0.28
C LEU A 8 -14.74 -0.51 -1.24
N THR A 9 -15.84 -1.17 -0.90
CA THR A 9 -17.07 -1.18 -1.71
C THR A 9 -18.30 -0.58 -1.03
N GLU A 10 -18.29 -0.46 0.31
CA GLU A 10 -19.47 -0.03 1.07
C GLU A 10 -19.80 1.45 0.86
N THR A 11 -18.76 2.30 0.78
CA THR A 11 -18.87 3.75 0.62
C THR A 11 -17.77 4.27 -0.31
N PRO A 12 -17.97 5.41 -0.99
CA PRO A 12 -16.92 5.99 -1.82
C PRO A 12 -15.73 6.51 -0.99
N SER A 13 -15.98 6.86 0.27
CA SER A 13 -14.95 7.31 1.22
C SER A 13 -15.42 7.21 2.67
N TYR A 14 -14.47 7.29 3.60
CA TYR A 14 -14.73 7.44 5.04
C TYR A 14 -13.53 8.09 5.75
N THR A 15 -13.73 8.62 6.96
CA THR A 15 -12.63 9.09 7.81
C THR A 15 -12.26 8.05 8.86
N ASN A 16 -10.99 7.66 8.91
CA ASN A 16 -10.48 6.65 9.84
C ASN A 16 -10.16 7.25 11.22
N VAL A 17 -11.22 7.68 11.91
CA VAL A 17 -11.13 8.37 13.22
C VAL A 17 -10.46 7.55 14.31
N GLU A 18 -10.53 6.23 14.21
CA GLU A 18 -9.98 5.29 15.21
C GLU A 18 -8.47 5.07 15.07
N SER A 19 -7.85 5.54 13.97
CA SER A 19 -6.43 5.29 13.70
C SER A 19 -5.62 6.56 13.44
N ASP A 20 -5.75 7.15 12.26
CA ASP A 20 -4.90 8.26 11.82
C ASP A 20 -5.69 9.54 11.52
N ASN A 21 -7.02 9.49 11.72
CA ASN A 21 -7.95 10.58 11.45
C ASN A 21 -7.86 11.12 10.02
N LEU A 22 -7.46 10.27 9.07
CA LEU A 22 -7.37 10.60 7.65
C LEU A 22 -8.61 10.10 6.91
N THR A 23 -9.01 10.84 5.87
CA THR A 23 -10.01 10.37 4.91
C THR A 23 -9.36 9.39 3.93
N TYR A 24 -10.02 8.25 3.75
CA TYR A 24 -9.71 7.22 2.77
C TYR A 24 -10.80 7.19 1.72
N VAL A 25 -10.40 6.98 0.48
CA VAL A 25 -11.29 6.82 -0.68
C VAL A 25 -11.17 5.39 -1.23
N SER A 26 -12.19 4.93 -1.95
CA SER A 26 -12.12 3.69 -2.73
C SER A 26 -11.00 3.75 -3.77
N ASP A 27 -10.46 2.58 -4.13
CA ASP A 27 -9.46 2.46 -5.18
C ASP A 27 -10.00 2.41 -6.61
N ASP A 28 -11.32 2.39 -6.83
CA ASP A 28 -11.91 2.25 -8.18
C ASP A 28 -11.46 3.34 -9.17
N GLY A 29 -11.14 4.54 -8.68
CA GLY A 29 -10.61 5.64 -9.49
C GLY A 29 -9.09 5.57 -9.74
N TYR A 30 -8.41 4.55 -9.24
CA TYR A 30 -6.96 4.44 -9.24
C TYR A 30 -6.42 3.12 -9.81
N VAL A 31 -7.27 2.16 -10.19
CA VAL A 31 -6.87 0.89 -10.78
C VAL A 31 -8.01 0.30 -11.61
N GLU A 32 -7.68 -0.28 -12.77
CA GLU A 32 -8.68 -0.78 -13.73
C GLU A 32 -9.04 -2.26 -13.54
N THR A 33 -8.22 -3.01 -12.80
CA THR A 33 -8.34 -4.48 -12.69
C THR A 33 -8.33 -4.93 -11.24
N GLY A 34 -8.51 -6.23 -11.03
CA GLY A 34 -8.51 -6.87 -9.71
C GLY A 34 -9.92 -7.14 -9.19
N VAL A 35 -9.96 -7.84 -8.06
CA VAL A 35 -11.19 -8.27 -7.39
C VAL A 35 -11.12 -7.82 -5.94
N ASN A 36 -12.19 -7.19 -5.46
CA ASN A 36 -12.31 -6.74 -4.08
C ASN A 36 -12.68 -7.94 -3.21
N MET A 37 -11.89 -8.20 -2.17
CA MET A 37 -12.05 -9.35 -1.30
C MET A 37 -12.09 -8.90 0.16
N PRO A 38 -13.09 -9.36 0.95
CA PRO A 38 -13.03 -9.22 2.39
C PRO A 38 -11.99 -10.20 2.96
N LEU A 39 -11.51 -9.91 4.18
CA LEU A 39 -10.73 -10.91 4.92
C LEU A 39 -11.62 -12.06 5.40
N LEU A 40 -11.05 -13.25 5.54
CA LEU A 40 -11.75 -14.46 6.00
C LEU A 40 -11.20 -15.00 7.33
N ASP A 41 -9.96 -14.68 7.70
CA ASP A 41 -9.37 -15.13 8.97
C ASP A 41 -10.04 -14.42 10.17
N PRO A 42 -10.65 -15.15 11.12
CA PRO A 42 -11.29 -14.55 12.29
C PRO A 42 -10.36 -13.69 13.16
N ASN A 43 -9.08 -14.04 13.24
CA ASN A 43 -8.08 -13.25 13.98
C ASN A 43 -7.72 -11.95 13.25
N ALA A 44 -7.92 -11.91 11.93
CA ALA A 44 -7.70 -10.73 11.10
C ALA A 44 -8.96 -9.84 10.99
N ILE A 45 -10.13 -10.37 11.36
CA ILE A 45 -11.41 -9.64 11.37
C ILE A 45 -11.72 -9.11 12.78
N ASP A 46 -10.80 -9.29 13.74
CA ASP A 46 -11.03 -8.85 15.11
C ASP A 46 -11.37 -7.34 15.19
N GLY A 47 -12.08 -6.94 16.24
CA GLY A 47 -12.48 -5.54 16.43
C GLY A 47 -11.31 -4.57 16.62
N LYS A 48 -10.06 -5.04 16.63
CA LYS A 48 -8.84 -4.24 16.80
C LYS A 48 -8.12 -3.98 15.48
N THR A 49 -8.42 -4.75 14.45
CA THR A 49 -7.83 -4.61 13.13
C THR A 49 -8.28 -3.28 12.51
N ASN A 50 -7.28 -2.48 12.12
CA ASN A 50 -7.50 -1.20 11.46
C ASN A 50 -8.37 -1.39 10.22
N LYS A 51 -9.36 -0.51 10.03
CA LYS A 51 -10.33 -0.59 8.93
C LYS A 51 -9.68 -0.77 7.56
N VAL A 52 -8.53 -0.15 7.31
CA VAL A 52 -7.77 -0.24 6.03
C VAL A 52 -7.22 -1.63 5.69
N TYR A 53 -7.33 -2.59 6.61
CA TYR A 53 -6.94 -3.98 6.37
C TYR A 53 -8.14 -4.91 6.24
N LYS A 54 -9.38 -4.45 6.48
CA LYS A 54 -10.57 -5.31 6.46
C LYS A 54 -10.96 -5.76 5.05
N THR A 55 -10.49 -5.05 4.04
CA THR A 55 -10.62 -5.38 2.63
C THR A 55 -9.27 -5.36 1.95
N VAL A 56 -9.17 -6.09 0.85
CA VAL A 56 -8.03 -6.02 -0.07
C VAL A 56 -8.54 -5.98 -1.50
N ARG A 57 -7.73 -5.41 -2.39
CA ARG A 57 -7.85 -5.69 -3.83
C ARG A 57 -6.83 -6.76 -4.22
N SER A 58 -7.31 -7.85 -4.81
CA SER A 58 -6.52 -8.99 -5.28
C SER A 58 -6.39 -8.99 -6.80
N PHE A 59 -5.26 -9.48 -7.33
CA PHE A 59 -4.97 -9.52 -8.77
C PHE A 59 -4.74 -10.97 -9.28
N PRO A 60 -5.78 -11.82 -9.30
CA PRO A 60 -5.66 -13.24 -9.64
C PRO A 60 -5.40 -13.51 -11.13
N ASN A 61 -5.76 -12.57 -12.01
CA ASN A 61 -5.70 -12.77 -13.47
C ASN A 61 -4.60 -11.96 -14.17
N ALA A 62 -3.80 -11.22 -13.41
CA ALA A 62 -2.76 -10.36 -13.96
C ALA A 62 -1.37 -10.76 -13.48
N THR A 63 -0.41 -10.77 -14.41
CA THR A 63 1.01 -10.89 -14.07
C THR A 63 1.55 -9.59 -13.49
N ARG A 64 1.00 -8.46 -13.93
CA ARG A 64 1.31 -7.10 -13.49
C ARG A 64 0.05 -6.26 -13.46
N SER A 65 -0.23 -5.64 -12.32
CA SER A 65 -1.33 -4.68 -12.14
C SER A 65 -0.79 -3.41 -11.52
N CYS A 66 -1.18 -2.25 -12.06
CA CYS A 66 -0.64 -0.96 -11.65
C CYS A 66 -1.74 -0.01 -11.22
N TYR A 67 -1.51 0.66 -10.09
CA TYR A 67 -2.26 1.85 -9.71
C TYR A 67 -1.70 3.07 -10.43
N HIS A 68 -2.57 3.96 -10.89
CA HIS A 68 -2.20 5.27 -11.49
C HIS A 68 -2.48 6.41 -10.50
N LEU A 69 -1.44 6.91 -9.84
CA LEU A 69 -1.57 7.97 -8.83
C LEU A 69 -1.26 9.35 -9.43
N PRO A 70 -2.13 10.35 -9.30
CA PRO A 70 -1.86 11.69 -9.82
C PRO A 70 -0.74 12.36 -9.03
N ALA A 71 0.19 12.99 -9.73
CA ALA A 71 1.36 13.64 -9.17
C ALA A 71 1.66 14.96 -9.89
N THR A 72 2.37 15.85 -9.19
CA THR A 72 2.91 17.08 -9.75
C THR A 72 4.36 16.84 -10.11
N VAL A 73 4.71 17.02 -11.38
CA VAL A 73 6.09 16.90 -11.87
C VAL A 73 7.03 17.78 -11.03
N GLY A 74 8.18 17.24 -10.64
CA GLY A 74 9.17 17.90 -9.79
C GLY A 74 8.84 17.91 -8.29
N SER A 75 7.64 17.49 -7.87
CA SER A 75 7.29 17.39 -6.45
C SER A 75 7.77 16.09 -5.83
N LYS A 76 8.14 16.15 -4.54
CA LYS A 76 8.59 15.01 -3.76
C LYS A 76 7.43 14.34 -3.04
N TYR A 77 7.41 13.02 -3.02
CA TYR A 77 6.34 12.23 -2.41
C TYR A 77 6.88 11.11 -1.53
N LEU A 78 6.20 10.86 -0.40
CA LEU A 78 6.22 9.59 0.31
C LEU A 78 5.06 8.73 -0.21
N LEU A 79 5.42 7.60 -0.79
CA LEU A 79 4.54 6.49 -1.12
C LEU A 79 4.56 5.48 0.04
N ARG A 80 3.38 4.98 0.41
CA ARG A 80 3.25 3.89 1.39
C ARG A 80 2.23 2.88 0.88
N ALA A 81 2.68 1.64 0.66
CA ALA A 81 1.82 0.50 0.38
C ALA A 81 1.74 -0.39 1.62
N SER A 82 0.54 -0.83 1.98
CA SER A 82 0.33 -1.70 3.14
C SER A 82 -0.40 -2.97 2.73
N PHE A 83 -0.03 -4.06 3.39
CA PHE A 83 -0.47 -5.42 3.06
C PHE A 83 -0.79 -6.18 4.34
N MET A 84 -1.99 -6.76 4.42
CA MET A 84 -2.34 -7.79 5.39
C MET A 84 -3.19 -8.85 4.69
N TYR A 85 -2.73 -10.10 4.69
CA TYR A 85 -3.33 -11.15 3.86
C TYR A 85 -4.73 -11.56 4.34
N GLY A 86 -4.92 -11.68 5.65
CA GLY A 86 -6.20 -12.03 6.28
C GLY A 86 -6.91 -13.25 5.70
N ASN A 87 -6.17 -14.16 5.06
CA ASN A 87 -6.67 -15.34 4.37
C ASN A 87 -7.80 -15.04 3.38
N TYR A 88 -7.75 -13.90 2.66
CA TYR A 88 -8.86 -13.42 1.83
C TYR A 88 -9.29 -14.43 0.73
N ASP A 89 -8.41 -15.33 0.31
CA ASP A 89 -8.66 -16.34 -0.73
C ASP A 89 -8.93 -17.75 -0.16
N GLY A 90 -8.89 -17.91 1.18
CA GLY A 90 -9.14 -19.17 1.86
C GLY A 90 -8.03 -20.22 1.73
N LEU A 91 -6.90 -19.90 1.10
CA LEU A 91 -5.81 -20.85 0.86
C LEU A 91 -4.89 -21.06 2.07
N ASN A 92 -4.97 -20.16 3.06
CA ASN A 92 -4.11 -20.12 4.24
C ASN A 92 -2.61 -20.17 3.90
N SER A 93 -2.25 -19.55 2.77
CA SER A 93 -0.88 -19.53 2.25
C SER A 93 -0.53 -18.10 1.85
N PRO A 94 0.05 -17.30 2.76
CA PRO A 94 0.37 -15.90 2.48
C PRO A 94 1.25 -15.75 1.24
N PRO A 95 0.90 -14.89 0.27
CA PRO A 95 1.62 -14.83 -0.99
C PRO A 95 2.91 -14.03 -0.88
N SER A 96 3.81 -14.23 -1.85
CA SER A 96 4.96 -13.36 -2.11
C SER A 96 4.95 -12.85 -3.55
N PHE A 97 5.25 -11.57 -3.70
CA PHE A 97 5.22 -10.84 -4.98
C PHE A 97 6.11 -9.61 -4.90
N ARG A 98 6.34 -8.95 -6.04
CA ARG A 98 7.17 -7.74 -6.10
C ARG A 98 6.33 -6.48 -6.27
N LEU A 99 6.82 -5.40 -5.68
CA LEU A 99 6.28 -4.06 -5.77
C LEU A 99 7.24 -3.18 -6.57
N TYR A 100 6.71 -2.41 -7.51
CA TYR A 100 7.46 -1.53 -8.38
C TYR A 100 6.89 -0.12 -8.36
N LEU A 101 7.77 0.88 -8.50
CA LEU A 101 7.40 2.23 -8.91
C LEU A 101 7.81 2.41 -10.37
N GLY A 102 6.85 2.50 -11.28
CA GLY A 102 7.13 2.43 -12.71
C GLY A 102 7.83 1.10 -13.03
N VAL A 103 9.05 1.16 -13.54
CA VAL A 103 9.88 -0.02 -13.85
C VAL A 103 10.89 -0.36 -12.76
N ASP A 104 11.03 0.52 -11.76
CA ASP A 104 12.03 0.38 -10.70
C ASP A 104 11.50 -0.51 -9.59
N LEU A 105 12.29 -1.52 -9.21
CA LEU A 105 11.94 -2.41 -8.10
C LEU A 105 11.93 -1.58 -6.81
N TRP A 106 10.76 -1.53 -6.18
CA TRP A 106 10.59 -0.90 -4.88
C TRP A 106 10.84 -1.92 -3.78
N ASP A 107 10.15 -3.05 -3.80
CA ASP A 107 10.20 -4.03 -2.71
C ASP A 107 9.83 -5.46 -3.14
N THR A 108 10.20 -6.45 -2.33
CA THR A 108 9.65 -7.81 -2.42
C THR A 108 8.78 -8.06 -1.19
N VAL A 109 7.47 -8.13 -1.40
CA VAL A 109 6.50 -8.34 -0.34
C VAL A 109 6.49 -9.81 0.08
N THR A 110 6.69 -10.05 1.37
CA THR A 110 6.61 -11.37 2.01
C THR A 110 5.86 -11.24 3.32
N LEU A 111 4.84 -12.07 3.55
CA LEU A 111 4.06 -12.06 4.79
C LEU A 111 4.28 -13.38 5.56
N ALA A 112 4.48 -13.29 6.86
CA ALA A 112 4.73 -14.47 7.71
C ALA A 112 3.45 -15.22 8.10
N SER A 113 2.29 -14.55 8.09
CA SER A 113 0.99 -15.11 8.47
C SER A 113 -0.15 -14.28 7.89
N ALA A 114 -1.39 -14.74 8.08
CA ALA A 114 -2.60 -14.00 7.70
C ALA A 114 -2.73 -12.64 8.40
N THR A 115 -2.31 -12.55 9.67
CA THR A 115 -2.41 -11.31 10.48
C THR A 115 -1.14 -10.46 10.45
N HIS A 116 -0.06 -10.93 9.81
CA HIS A 116 1.16 -10.13 9.67
C HIS A 116 0.90 -8.96 8.72
N ALA A 117 0.97 -7.73 9.23
CA ALA A 117 0.86 -6.53 8.44
C ALA A 117 2.25 -6.04 7.99
N VAL A 118 2.45 -5.89 6.69
CA VAL A 118 3.67 -5.35 6.07
C VAL A 118 3.38 -3.94 5.55
N ARG A 119 4.31 -3.02 5.80
CA ARG A 119 4.29 -1.66 5.26
C ARG A 119 5.59 -1.42 4.50
N SER A 120 5.46 -1.08 3.21
CA SER A 120 6.58 -0.65 2.40
C SER A 120 6.48 0.84 2.11
N GLU A 121 7.60 1.54 2.17
CA GLU A 121 7.66 2.99 2.00
C GLU A 121 8.81 3.42 1.11
N LEU A 122 8.50 4.35 0.20
CA LEU A 122 9.45 4.90 -0.74
C LEU A 122 9.27 6.42 -0.86
N VAL A 123 10.38 7.14 -0.89
CA VAL A 123 10.43 8.57 -1.17
C VAL A 123 11.02 8.78 -2.56
N THR A 124 10.34 9.54 -3.40
CA THR A 124 10.77 9.83 -4.78
C THR A 124 10.37 11.25 -5.19
N GLN A 125 11.01 11.78 -6.22
CA GLN A 125 10.56 12.97 -6.94
C GLN A 125 9.83 12.56 -8.22
N ALA A 126 8.61 13.06 -8.41
CA ALA A 126 7.82 12.71 -9.58
C ALA A 126 8.43 13.30 -10.86
N VAL A 127 8.67 12.43 -11.86
CA VAL A 127 9.16 12.83 -13.19
C VAL A 127 8.05 12.97 -14.22
N ALA A 128 6.83 12.54 -13.87
CA ALA A 128 5.63 12.58 -14.69
C ALA A 128 4.42 13.02 -13.85
N SER A 129 3.31 13.33 -14.53
CA SER A 129 2.04 13.68 -13.86
C SER A 129 1.31 12.48 -13.25
N VAL A 130 1.79 11.26 -13.49
CA VAL A 130 1.25 10.02 -12.95
C VAL A 130 2.39 9.15 -12.43
N LEU A 131 2.24 8.64 -11.20
CA LEU A 131 3.11 7.64 -10.60
C LEU A 131 2.43 6.28 -10.69
N TYR A 132 3.10 5.30 -11.29
CA TYR A 132 2.58 3.94 -11.40
C TYR A 132 3.11 3.07 -10.27
N VAL A 133 2.23 2.59 -9.38
CA VAL A 133 2.60 1.62 -8.34
C VAL A 133 2.13 0.24 -8.79
N CYS A 134 3.06 -0.63 -9.14
CA CYS A 134 2.75 -1.91 -9.77
C CYS A 134 3.05 -3.10 -8.87
N LEU A 135 2.09 -4.02 -8.80
CA LEU A 135 2.23 -5.33 -8.16
C LEU A 135 2.51 -6.37 -9.23
N VAL A 136 3.56 -7.17 -9.05
CA VAL A 136 4.03 -8.13 -10.05
C VAL A 136 4.14 -9.53 -9.43
N ARG A 137 3.49 -10.49 -10.07
CA ARG A 137 3.50 -11.90 -9.67
C ARG A 137 4.89 -12.51 -9.86
N THR A 138 5.36 -13.27 -8.86
CA THR A 138 6.66 -13.97 -8.89
C THR A 138 6.53 -15.48 -8.73
N GLY A 139 5.31 -16.03 -8.80
CA GLY A 139 5.03 -17.45 -8.59
C GLY A 139 4.72 -17.82 -7.14
N GLY A 140 4.92 -16.91 -6.19
CA GLY A 140 4.63 -17.11 -4.77
C GLY A 140 3.17 -16.88 -4.37
N GLY A 141 2.22 -16.92 -5.30
CA GLY A 141 0.79 -16.67 -5.07
C GLY A 141 0.27 -15.38 -5.72
N THR A 142 -0.95 -14.97 -5.33
CA THR A 142 -1.67 -13.86 -5.95
C THR A 142 -1.30 -12.53 -5.30
N PRO A 143 -0.80 -11.53 -6.06
CA PRO A 143 -0.57 -10.20 -5.53
C PRO A 143 -1.86 -9.53 -5.04
N PHE A 144 -1.76 -8.79 -3.95
CA PHE A 144 -2.87 -8.03 -3.39
C PHE A 144 -2.35 -6.77 -2.69
N ILE A 145 -3.23 -5.83 -2.40
CA ILE A 145 -2.91 -4.62 -1.61
C ILE A 145 -4.09 -4.26 -0.70
N SER A 146 -3.78 -3.80 0.51
CA SER A 146 -4.80 -3.36 1.49
C SER A 146 -4.96 -1.84 1.48
N SER A 147 -3.86 -1.08 1.41
CA SER A 147 -3.95 0.37 1.27
C SER A 147 -2.77 0.97 0.53
N LEU A 148 -3.01 2.12 -0.11
CA LEU A 148 -2.00 2.90 -0.82
C LEU A 148 -2.12 4.38 -0.46
N LYS A 149 -1.01 5.00 -0.05
CA LYS A 149 -0.97 6.42 0.31
C LYS A 149 0.06 7.15 -0.55
N LEU A 150 -0.34 8.34 -1.02
CA LEU A 150 0.54 9.31 -1.65
C LEU A 150 0.55 10.60 -0.81
N ARG A 151 1.71 10.98 -0.28
CA ARG A 151 1.88 12.15 0.59
C ARG A 151 2.92 13.09 -0.02
N PRO A 152 2.56 14.32 -0.43
CA PRO A 152 3.55 15.30 -0.85
C PRO A 152 4.43 15.67 0.35
N LEU A 153 5.71 15.90 0.07
CA LEU A 153 6.70 16.28 1.06
C LEU A 153 7.29 17.64 0.71
N PRO A 154 7.73 18.42 1.72
CA PRO A 154 8.59 19.58 1.47
C PRO A 154 9.83 19.17 0.68
N SER A 155 10.27 20.00 -0.27
CA SER A 155 11.43 19.70 -1.12
C SER A 155 12.71 19.47 -0.32
N THR A 156 12.85 20.14 0.83
CA THR A 156 13.97 20.04 1.76
C THR A 156 14.01 18.73 2.54
N LEU A 157 12.88 18.05 2.71
CA LEU A 157 12.82 16.77 3.41
C LEU A 157 13.41 15.66 2.53
N TYR A 158 14.23 14.78 3.10
CA TYR A 158 14.92 13.71 2.36
C TYR A 158 15.68 14.26 1.13
N ALA A 159 16.59 15.21 1.35
CA ALA A 159 17.33 15.90 0.28
C ALA A 159 17.96 14.97 -0.78
N PRO A 160 18.49 13.76 -0.44
CA PRO A 160 19.06 12.87 -1.45
C PRO A 160 18.04 12.30 -2.46
N ALA A 161 16.74 12.24 -2.11
CA ALA A 161 15.72 11.78 -3.03
C ALA A 161 15.45 12.83 -4.13
N ASN A 162 15.61 12.42 -5.39
CA ASN A 162 15.45 13.27 -6.57
C ASN A 162 14.87 12.44 -7.75
N SER A 163 14.86 12.98 -8.95
CA SER A 163 14.29 12.34 -10.15
C SER A 163 14.93 11.01 -10.55
N SER A 164 16.17 10.75 -10.10
CA SER A 164 16.94 9.53 -10.42
C SER A 164 17.22 8.66 -9.19
N ILE A 165 17.00 9.19 -7.98
CA ILE A 165 17.29 8.50 -6.72
C ILE A 165 16.03 8.46 -5.88
N ALA A 166 15.51 7.25 -5.68
CA ALA A 166 14.47 6.97 -4.68
C ALA A 166 15.11 6.46 -3.38
N LEU A 167 14.43 6.70 -2.25
CA LEU A 167 14.85 6.20 -0.94
C LEU A 167 13.79 5.25 -0.39
N THR A 168 14.19 4.02 -0.05
CA THR A 168 13.33 3.09 0.68
C THR A 168 13.52 3.28 2.18
N THR A 169 12.44 3.13 2.95
CA THR A 169 12.52 3.25 4.41
C THR A 169 13.07 1.96 5.01
N PHE A 170 14.26 2.02 5.61
CA PHE A 170 14.81 0.89 6.36
C PHE A 170 14.16 0.77 7.75
N ARG A 171 14.10 1.88 8.50
CA ARG A 171 13.50 1.92 9.83
C ARG A 171 13.11 3.35 10.20
N ARG A 172 12.00 3.52 10.93
CA ARG A 172 11.72 4.73 11.72
C ARG A 172 11.65 4.36 13.19
N VAL A 173 12.35 5.11 14.03
CA VAL A 173 12.43 4.87 15.47
C VAL A 173 12.20 6.19 16.18
N ASP A 174 11.27 6.20 17.11
CA ASP A 174 11.23 7.22 18.15
C ASP A 174 12.03 6.69 19.35
N VAL A 175 13.24 7.21 19.51
CA VAL A 175 14.19 6.75 20.55
C VAL A 175 13.76 7.20 21.94
N GLY A 176 12.90 8.23 22.03
CA GLY A 176 12.41 8.79 23.30
C GLY A 176 11.03 8.28 23.72
N ALA A 177 10.40 7.41 22.93
CA ALA A 177 9.04 6.98 23.19
C ALA A 177 8.94 6.08 24.43
N THR A 178 8.04 6.44 25.35
CA THR A 178 7.68 5.61 26.53
C THR A 178 6.64 4.54 26.20
N LYS A 179 6.09 4.55 24.97
CA LYS A 179 5.22 3.51 24.41
C LYS A 179 5.75 3.10 23.03
N ARG A 180 5.65 1.82 22.67
CA ARG A 180 5.98 1.35 21.32
C ARG A 180 4.98 1.93 20.30
N ILE A 181 5.50 2.51 19.21
CA ILE A 181 4.76 2.98 18.02
C ILE A 181 4.74 1.86 16.98
#